data_AF-A0A9D5S244-F1
#
_entry.id   AF-A0A9D5S244-F1
#
_cell.length_a   1.000
_cell.length_b   1.000
_cell.length_c   1.000
_cell.angle_alpha   90.00
_cell.angle_beta   90.00
_cell.angle_gamma   90.00
#
_symmetry.space_group_name_H-M   'P 1'
#
loop_
_entity.id
_entity.type
_entity.pdbx_description
1 polymer ?
#
loop_
_entity_poly.entity_id
_entity_poly.type
_entity_poly.pdbx_seq_one_letter_code
_entity_poly.pdbx_strand_id
1 'polypeptide(L)'
;MCMKLNYRNWTLMLLLAVSSLTWAQKVTISNNLLYDTWLTPNLRVGLRLSPHWSMGLTAGYRPWPTDDNTSRKWKHLLLSPDLRYWTDSVGVHHFFGVNLIYSHYNVADVKFPFGLWKAVRDERRQGDLGAIGLFYGYSWPLGRYWNLETHIGAAVGYTKFDRYQCGHCGTKIGTEKKVFVMPQAGVSIVYNIPGRPRKVEEPVMEALPVVEAPVTAAVAVKPFVPALSPVADNTGLAGQLQKDNAVIAHISEYRPYDRTRILRKEKGALFVHFDLGKSQLSTDYRENKQVLDRIVDITRQIMADSTSSVKKIQLVGLASVDGNPATNERLAQNRALSLQRYIQQQVSVPDSMFETVGGGEAWSEFRDQLNDIVKEGTNEHADLNKVIEIIDQESDDKVRERRIKQLNNGRTWAYIRDHILKDQRNSGYIRIYYDYVPDKAAATINEASELLTTDCGDCHREALRLLQTVRNDERAQNALGTALWLCGHKEEALDCFRRAAANGNADAVKNLNALTNEN
;
A
#
# COMPACT_ATOMS: atom_id res chain seq x y z
N MET A 1 15.10 63.38 -8.64
CA MET A 1 14.69 62.27 -9.53
C MET A 1 14.47 61.03 -8.66
N CYS A 2 13.22 60.76 -8.27
CA CYS A 2 12.88 59.60 -7.44
C CYS A 2 11.55 59.05 -7.95
N MET A 3 11.63 57.96 -8.71
CA MET A 3 10.53 57.34 -9.43
C MET A 3 9.65 56.59 -8.43
N LYS A 4 8.49 57.16 -8.09
CA LYS A 4 7.47 56.48 -7.27
C LYS A 4 6.81 55.38 -8.12
N LEU A 5 7.18 54.12 -7.88
CA LEU A 5 6.50 52.97 -8.46
C LEU A 5 5.08 52.84 -7.87
N ASN A 6 4.08 52.91 -8.74
CA ASN A 6 2.66 52.91 -8.41
C ASN A 6 2.15 51.45 -8.29
N TYR A 7 2.08 50.94 -7.06
CA TYR A 7 1.64 49.58 -6.68
C TYR A 7 0.18 49.25 -7.06
N ARG A 8 -0.64 50.28 -7.34
CA ARG A 8 -2.06 50.13 -7.67
C ARG A 8 -2.33 49.61 -9.09
N ASN A 9 -1.39 49.81 -10.02
CA ASN A 9 -1.52 49.30 -11.39
C ASN A 9 -1.07 47.85 -11.51
N TRP A 10 -0.15 47.40 -10.65
CA TRP A 10 0.34 46.02 -10.63
C TRP A 10 -0.70 45.04 -10.08
N THR A 11 -1.46 45.41 -9.04
CA THR A 11 -2.55 44.59 -8.52
C THR A 11 -3.70 44.45 -9.51
N LEU A 12 -4.04 45.51 -10.24
CA LEU A 12 -5.04 45.47 -11.30
C LEU A 12 -4.57 44.68 -12.52
N MET A 13 -3.29 44.79 -12.93
CA MET A 13 -2.72 43.93 -13.97
C MET A 13 -2.64 42.46 -13.55
N LEU A 14 -2.36 42.16 -12.28
CA LEU A 14 -2.36 40.79 -11.76
C LEU A 14 -3.79 40.20 -11.74
N LEU A 15 -4.79 40.99 -11.34
CA LEU A 15 -6.20 40.60 -11.35
C LEU A 15 -6.75 40.44 -12.79
N LEU A 16 -6.33 41.28 -13.73
CA LEU A 16 -6.68 41.17 -15.15
C LEU A 16 -5.96 39.98 -15.83
N ALA A 17 -4.71 39.70 -15.49
CA ALA A 17 -3.98 38.52 -15.97
C ALA A 17 -4.51 37.20 -15.39
N VAL A 18 -5.13 37.21 -14.20
CA VAL A 18 -5.83 36.06 -13.63
C VAL A 18 -7.19 35.84 -14.29
N SER A 19 -7.84 36.90 -14.80
CA SER A 19 -9.15 36.79 -15.47
C SER A 19 -9.07 36.15 -16.88
N SER A 20 -7.92 36.25 -17.57
CA SER A 20 -7.68 35.62 -18.88
C SER A 20 -7.31 34.13 -18.82
N LEU A 21 -7.17 33.54 -17.61
CA LEU A 21 -6.96 32.10 -17.40
C LEU A 21 -8.27 31.34 -17.14
N THR A 22 -9.42 31.99 -17.28
CA THR A 22 -10.69 31.30 -17.22
C THR A 22 -10.84 30.49 -18.49
N TRP A 23 -10.67 29.17 -18.42
CA TRP A 23 -11.46 28.12 -19.09
C TRP A 23 -11.06 26.76 -18.47
N ALA A 24 -12.07 26.01 -17.99
CA ALA A 24 -12.00 24.65 -17.39
C ALA A 24 -11.34 24.50 -16.00
N GLN A 25 -11.92 25.10 -14.95
CA GLN A 25 -11.47 24.88 -13.57
C GLN A 25 -11.94 23.51 -13.04
N LYS A 26 -11.02 22.54 -12.95
CA LYS A 26 -11.18 21.31 -12.15
C LYS A 26 -10.71 21.62 -10.73
N VAL A 27 -11.64 21.61 -9.77
CA VAL A 27 -11.37 21.86 -8.34
C VAL A 27 -11.02 20.54 -7.66
N THR A 28 -10.02 20.56 -6.80
CA THR A 28 -9.60 19.43 -5.98
C THR A 28 -9.73 19.78 -4.51
N ILE A 29 -10.15 18.82 -3.71
CA ILE A 29 -10.21 18.95 -2.25
C ILE A 29 -9.29 17.86 -1.68
N SER A 30 -8.46 18.18 -0.70
CA SER A 30 -7.56 17.20 -0.09
C SER A 30 -7.50 17.35 1.43
N ASN A 31 -7.23 16.25 2.11
CA ASN A 31 -7.03 16.21 3.57
C ASN A 31 -5.78 15.37 3.88
N ASN A 32 -4.81 15.94 4.59
CA ASN A 32 -3.58 15.26 4.98
C ASN A 32 -3.78 14.50 6.30
N LEU A 33 -3.86 13.18 6.21
CA LEU A 33 -4.08 12.28 7.33
C LEU A 33 -2.93 12.32 8.35
N LEU A 34 -1.70 12.66 7.92
CA LEU A 34 -0.57 12.76 8.83
C LEU A 34 -0.74 13.94 9.80
N TYR A 35 -1.32 15.05 9.34
CA TYR A 35 -1.63 16.20 10.20
C TYR A 35 -2.80 15.90 11.16
N ASP A 36 -3.73 15.03 10.76
CA ASP A 36 -4.83 14.59 11.63
C ASP A 36 -4.34 13.77 12.83
N THR A 37 -3.25 13.01 12.68
CA THR A 37 -2.61 12.32 13.83
C THR A 37 -2.13 13.30 14.91
N TRP A 38 -1.92 14.55 14.54
CA TRP A 38 -1.59 15.67 15.42
C TRP A 38 -2.82 16.47 15.84
N LEU A 39 -4.02 15.88 15.80
CA LEU A 39 -5.26 16.57 16.15
C LEU A 39 -5.29 17.95 15.49
N THR A 40 -5.05 18.01 14.18
CA THR A 40 -5.07 19.25 13.40
C THR A 40 -5.76 18.93 12.07
N PRO A 41 -7.10 19.02 12.03
CA PRO A 41 -7.87 18.84 10.81
C PRO A 41 -7.41 19.92 9.84
N ASN A 42 -7.18 19.51 8.61
CA ASN A 42 -6.59 20.37 7.60
C ASN A 42 -7.29 20.12 6.27
N LEU A 43 -7.58 21.19 5.55
CA LEU A 43 -8.24 21.12 4.27
C LEU A 43 -7.42 21.87 3.25
N ARG A 44 -7.14 21.22 2.13
CA ARG A 44 -6.54 21.84 0.96
C ARG A 44 -7.57 21.95 -0.15
N VAL A 45 -7.67 23.14 -0.73
CA VAL A 45 -8.44 23.37 -1.96
C VAL A 45 -7.45 23.70 -3.06
N GLY A 46 -7.48 22.93 -4.14
CA GLY A 46 -6.56 23.05 -5.27
C GLY A 46 -7.29 23.35 -6.58
N LEU A 47 -6.66 24.16 -7.42
CA LEU A 47 -7.10 24.53 -8.75
C LEU A 47 -6.07 24.06 -9.77
N ARG A 48 -6.55 23.37 -10.81
CA ARG A 48 -5.74 23.07 -12.01
C ARG A 48 -5.60 24.34 -12.84
N LEU A 49 -4.37 24.80 -13.04
CA LEU A 49 -4.06 26.00 -13.84
C LEU A 49 -3.74 25.65 -15.30
N SER A 50 -3.03 24.54 -15.51
CA SER A 50 -2.67 24.01 -16.84
C SER A 50 -2.57 22.49 -16.79
N PRO A 51 -2.20 21.79 -17.88
CA PRO A 51 -2.03 20.35 -17.83
C PRO A 51 -1.01 19.87 -16.79
N HIS A 52 0.04 20.65 -16.54
CA HIS A 52 1.17 20.30 -15.67
C HIS A 52 1.25 21.18 -14.40
N TRP A 53 0.43 22.22 -14.26
CA TRP A 53 0.51 23.13 -13.11
C TRP A 53 -0.79 23.16 -12.31
N SER A 54 -0.65 23.10 -10.98
CA SER A 54 -1.75 23.29 -10.04
C SER A 54 -1.35 24.23 -8.91
N MET A 55 -2.28 25.02 -8.43
CA MET A 55 -2.10 25.86 -7.25
C MET A 55 -3.12 25.48 -6.19
N GLY A 56 -2.73 25.49 -4.92
CA GLY A 56 -3.63 25.16 -3.82
C GLY A 56 -3.41 26.03 -2.59
N LEU A 57 -4.39 25.98 -1.70
CA LEU A 57 -4.30 26.58 -0.37
C LEU A 57 -4.67 25.54 0.66
N THR A 58 -3.75 25.25 1.56
CA THR A 58 -3.98 24.40 2.73
C THR A 58 -4.27 25.27 3.94
N ALA A 59 -5.38 25.01 4.62
CA ALA A 59 -5.72 25.63 5.89
C ALA A 59 -5.88 24.55 6.97
N GLY A 60 -5.22 24.72 8.11
CA GLY A 60 -5.32 23.83 9.26
C GLY A 60 -5.66 24.62 10.51
N TYR A 61 -6.61 24.13 11.30
CA TYR A 61 -7.02 24.79 12.54
C TYR A 61 -7.39 23.74 13.59
N ARG A 62 -6.96 23.95 14.83
CA ARG A 62 -7.20 23.03 15.95
C ARG A 62 -8.37 23.52 16.84
N PRO A 63 -9.62 23.01 16.65
CA PRO A 63 -10.83 23.54 17.33
C PRO A 63 -11.11 23.01 18.75
N TRP A 64 -10.37 22.02 19.25
CA TRP A 64 -10.69 21.36 20.52
C TRP A 64 -10.52 22.30 21.73
N PRO A 65 -11.42 22.20 22.73
CA PRO A 65 -11.30 22.96 23.96
C PRO A 65 -9.99 22.62 24.65
N THR A 66 -9.24 23.65 24.97
CA THR A 66 -8.06 23.55 25.83
C THR A 66 -8.53 24.00 27.20
N ASP A 67 -8.46 23.12 28.21
CA ASP A 67 -8.81 23.52 29.57
C ASP A 67 -7.82 24.60 30.03
N ASP A 68 -8.31 25.81 30.24
CA ASP A 68 -7.50 26.96 30.66
C ASP A 68 -6.88 26.73 32.06
N ASN A 69 -7.39 25.74 32.81
CA ASN A 69 -6.83 25.26 34.09
C ASN A 69 -5.68 24.25 33.95
N THR A 70 -5.40 23.76 32.74
CA THR A 70 -4.28 22.84 32.47
C THR A 70 -3.08 23.54 31.82
N SER A 71 -1.87 23.08 32.12
CA SER A 71 -0.61 23.60 31.56
C SER A 71 -0.48 23.40 30.05
N ARG A 72 -1.21 22.43 29.49
CA ARG A 72 -1.11 22.01 28.10
C ARG A 72 -1.88 22.95 27.19
N LYS A 73 -1.16 23.80 26.43
CA LYS A 73 -1.75 24.68 25.42
C LYS A 73 -1.27 24.30 24.04
N TRP A 74 -2.18 24.14 23.10
CA TRP A 74 -1.82 23.87 21.72
C TRP A 74 -2.92 24.34 20.79
N LYS A 75 -2.86 25.64 20.50
CA LYS A 75 -3.72 26.33 19.52
C LYS A 75 -2.83 26.81 18.39
N HIS A 76 -3.21 26.51 17.15
CA HIS A 76 -2.55 27.09 16.00
C HIS A 76 -3.51 27.22 14.83
N LEU A 77 -3.26 28.25 14.03
CA LEU A 77 -3.80 28.40 12.70
C LEU A 77 -2.64 28.21 11.73
N LEU A 78 -2.85 27.43 10.69
CA LEU A 78 -1.88 27.16 9.63
C LEU A 78 -2.51 27.56 8.31
N LEU A 79 -1.80 28.38 7.54
CA LEU A 79 -2.12 28.70 6.16
C LEU A 79 -0.91 28.39 5.30
N SER A 80 -1.11 27.63 4.24
CA SER A 80 -0.04 27.26 3.32
C SER A 80 -0.50 27.26 1.88
N PRO A 81 -0.33 28.38 1.14
CA PRO A 81 -0.47 28.36 -0.30
C PRO A 81 0.69 27.58 -0.92
N ASP A 82 0.37 26.77 -1.91
CA ASP A 82 1.33 25.90 -2.59
C ASP A 82 1.13 25.94 -4.11
N LEU A 83 2.25 25.89 -4.83
CA LEU A 83 2.29 25.75 -6.27
C LEU A 83 2.99 24.43 -6.59
N ARG A 84 2.38 23.62 -7.45
CA ARG A 84 2.90 22.31 -7.84
C ARG A 84 3.04 22.21 -9.35
N TYR A 85 4.17 21.67 -9.76
CA TYR A 85 4.47 21.22 -11.10
C TYR A 85 4.37 19.68 -11.15
N TRP A 86 3.64 19.17 -12.12
CA TRP A 86 3.39 17.76 -12.36
C TRP A 86 4.17 17.34 -13.60
N THR A 87 4.81 16.18 -13.53
CA THR A 87 5.61 15.65 -14.65
C THR A 87 4.73 15.16 -15.80
N ASP A 88 3.61 14.53 -15.46
CA ASP A 88 2.62 14.03 -16.41
C ASP A 88 1.42 15.00 -16.47
N SER A 89 0.30 14.64 -15.86
CA SER A 89 -0.87 15.50 -15.72
C SER A 89 -1.16 15.82 -14.26
N VAL A 90 -1.80 16.97 -14.01
CA VAL A 90 -2.27 17.31 -12.65
C VAL A 90 -3.08 16.17 -12.05
N GLY A 91 -2.59 15.63 -10.93
CA GLY A 91 -3.19 14.51 -10.20
C GLY A 91 -2.58 13.14 -10.50
N VAL A 92 -1.56 13.04 -11.35
CA VAL A 92 -0.99 11.77 -11.83
C VAL A 92 0.51 11.72 -11.53
N HIS A 93 0.95 10.64 -10.87
CA HIS A 93 2.35 10.33 -10.56
C HIS A 93 3.12 11.47 -9.89
N HIS A 94 4.26 11.88 -10.45
CA HIS A 94 5.24 12.72 -9.77
C HIS A 94 4.89 14.20 -9.84
N PHE A 95 5.02 14.88 -8.69
CA PHE A 95 4.94 16.33 -8.61
C PHE A 95 6.04 16.92 -7.74
N PHE A 96 6.45 18.14 -8.09
CA PHE A 96 7.35 19.00 -7.34
C PHE A 96 6.59 20.24 -6.92
N GLY A 97 6.77 20.70 -5.70
CA GLY A 97 6.05 21.87 -5.23
C GLY A 97 6.87 22.79 -4.33
N VAL A 98 6.45 24.05 -4.37
CA VAL A 98 6.87 25.12 -3.46
C VAL A 98 5.68 25.47 -2.60
N ASN A 99 5.89 25.68 -1.31
CA ASN A 99 4.88 26.29 -0.44
C ASN A 99 5.43 27.43 0.38
N LEU A 100 4.54 28.37 0.68
CA LEU A 100 4.72 29.32 1.76
C LEU A 100 3.91 28.82 2.94
N ILE A 101 4.42 28.95 4.15
CA ILE A 101 3.78 28.48 5.38
C ILE A 101 3.71 29.65 6.32
N TYR A 102 2.50 30.02 6.72
CA TYR A 102 2.26 30.93 7.81
C TYR A 102 1.55 30.19 8.93
N SER A 103 2.03 30.30 10.16
CA SER A 103 1.32 29.79 11.32
C SER A 103 1.38 30.76 12.49
N HIS A 104 0.22 31.08 13.03
CA HIS A 104 0.10 31.70 14.34
C HIS A 104 -0.10 30.59 15.36
N TYR A 105 0.76 30.50 16.36
CA TYR A 105 0.76 29.39 17.31
C TYR A 105 0.86 29.87 18.75
N ASN A 106 0.24 29.09 19.64
CA ASN A 106 0.31 29.22 21.08
C ASN A 106 0.46 27.81 21.67
N VAL A 107 1.69 27.46 22.05
CA VAL A 107 2.08 26.10 22.44
C VAL A 107 2.75 26.11 23.82
N ALA A 108 2.34 25.20 24.69
CA ALA A 108 2.92 24.91 25.99
C ALA A 108 2.75 23.42 26.27
N ASP A 109 3.80 22.76 26.79
CA ASP A 109 3.78 21.37 27.25
C ASP A 109 3.38 20.36 26.14
N VAL A 110 4.02 20.48 24.97
CA VAL A 110 3.82 19.58 23.82
C VAL A 110 5.12 18.86 23.45
N LYS A 111 5.04 17.53 23.30
CA LYS A 111 6.13 16.67 22.85
C LYS A 111 6.10 16.54 21.32
N PHE A 112 7.06 17.16 20.63
CA PHE A 112 7.27 16.94 19.20
C PHE A 112 8.10 15.65 18.97
N PRO A 113 7.86 14.88 17.89
CA PRO A 113 8.62 13.70 17.53
C PRO A 113 10.01 14.08 17.05
N PHE A 114 10.91 13.09 17.04
CA PHE A 114 12.33 13.24 16.69
C PHE A 114 13.12 14.20 17.60
N GLY A 115 12.58 14.55 18.77
CA GLY A 115 13.29 15.39 19.75
C GLY A 115 13.42 16.86 19.34
N LEU A 116 12.63 17.32 18.36
CA LEU A 116 12.54 18.73 17.98
C LEU A 116 11.91 19.54 19.13
N TRP A 117 12.39 20.76 19.37
CA TRP A 117 11.80 21.71 20.33
C TRP A 117 11.62 21.22 21.79
N LYS A 118 12.61 20.49 22.34
CA LYS A 118 12.62 19.99 23.74
C LYS A 118 12.29 21.03 24.83
N ALA A 119 12.56 22.32 24.56
CA ALA A 119 12.35 23.44 25.48
C ALA A 119 10.89 23.95 25.55
N VAL A 120 9.98 23.44 24.70
CA VAL A 120 8.54 23.78 24.74
C VAL A 120 7.79 23.00 25.84
N ARG A 121 8.49 22.08 26.52
CA ARG A 121 7.97 21.32 27.67
C ARG A 121 7.85 22.17 28.93
N ASP A 122 8.81 23.08 29.14
CA ASP A 122 8.91 23.87 30.37
C ASP A 122 8.51 25.34 30.16
N GLU A 123 8.31 25.77 28.91
CA GLU A 123 8.01 27.17 28.55
C GLU A 123 6.84 27.28 27.57
N ARG A 124 5.96 28.25 27.81
CA ARG A 124 4.91 28.63 26.84
C ARG A 124 5.50 29.56 25.78
N ARG A 125 5.23 29.26 24.52
CA ARG A 125 5.62 30.07 23.35
C ARG A 125 4.40 30.50 22.57
N GLN A 126 4.31 31.79 22.30
CA GLN A 126 3.29 32.37 21.45
C GLN A 126 3.94 33.24 20.39
N GLY A 127 3.60 33.02 19.13
CA GLY A 127 4.25 33.76 18.06
C GLY A 127 3.77 33.43 16.67
N ASP A 128 4.46 34.04 15.72
CA ASP A 128 4.25 33.87 14.30
C ASP A 128 5.43 33.11 13.69
N LEU A 129 5.11 32.22 12.76
CA LEU A 129 6.04 31.43 11.99
C LEU A 129 5.76 31.68 10.50
N GLY A 130 6.80 32.06 9.77
CA GLY A 130 6.81 32.13 8.32
C GLY A 130 7.87 31.18 7.78
N ALA A 131 7.55 30.33 6.82
CA ALA A 131 8.52 29.44 6.18
C ALA A 131 8.29 29.34 4.68
N ILE A 132 9.36 29.06 3.93
CA ILE A 132 9.31 28.69 2.53
C ILE A 132 9.86 27.27 2.38
N GLY A 133 9.11 26.41 1.69
CA GLY A 133 9.42 25.00 1.55
C GLY A 133 9.43 24.51 0.12
N LEU A 134 10.20 23.43 -0.06
CA LEU A 134 10.26 22.63 -1.27
C LEU A 134 9.89 21.19 -0.91
N PHE A 135 9.04 20.58 -1.73
CA PHE A 135 8.62 19.20 -1.54
C PHE A 135 8.51 18.47 -2.87
N TYR A 136 8.70 17.16 -2.80
CA TYR A 136 8.47 16.21 -3.86
C TYR A 136 7.40 15.23 -3.41
N GLY A 137 6.52 14.83 -4.32
CA GLY A 137 5.47 13.88 -4.01
C GLY A 137 5.05 13.02 -5.18
N TYR A 138 4.24 12.03 -4.85
CA TYR A 138 3.69 11.05 -5.77
C TYR A 138 2.19 10.87 -5.53
N SER A 139 1.41 10.85 -6.62
CA SER A 139 -0.05 10.68 -6.62
C SER A 139 -0.44 9.35 -7.27
N TRP A 140 -1.14 8.50 -6.52
CA TRP A 140 -1.78 7.29 -7.01
C TRP A 140 -3.26 7.58 -7.30
N PRO A 141 -3.72 7.45 -8.55
CA PRO A 141 -5.15 7.48 -8.87
C PRO A 141 -5.80 6.22 -8.30
N LEU A 142 -6.70 6.36 -7.32
CA LEU A 142 -7.43 5.23 -6.73
C LEU A 142 -8.78 4.98 -7.42
N GLY A 143 -9.26 5.94 -8.20
CA GLY A 143 -10.47 5.82 -9.00
C GLY A 143 -10.82 7.14 -9.72
N ARG A 144 -12.02 7.21 -10.31
CA ARG A 144 -12.45 8.36 -11.13
C ARG A 144 -12.37 9.72 -10.42
N TYR A 145 -12.59 9.73 -9.10
CA TYR A 145 -12.68 10.94 -8.31
C TYR A 145 -11.69 10.98 -7.14
N TRP A 146 -10.95 9.90 -6.87
CA TRP A 146 -10.12 9.77 -5.67
C TRP A 146 -8.67 9.51 -6.02
N ASN A 147 -7.76 10.28 -5.42
CA ASN A 147 -6.33 10.03 -5.47
C ASN A 147 -5.75 9.92 -4.06
N LEU A 148 -4.70 9.12 -3.91
CA LEU A 148 -3.85 9.11 -2.73
C LEU A 148 -2.54 9.83 -3.07
N GLU A 149 -2.19 10.87 -2.32
CA GLU A 149 -0.96 11.62 -2.51
C GLU A 149 -0.02 11.43 -1.33
N THR A 150 1.26 11.22 -1.59
CA THR A 150 2.30 11.32 -0.57
C THR A 150 3.31 12.38 -0.96
N HIS A 151 3.88 13.08 0.03
CA HIS A 151 4.97 14.01 -0.21
C HIS A 151 5.96 14.04 0.93
N ILE A 152 7.19 14.38 0.61
CA ILE A 152 8.29 14.63 1.53
C ILE A 152 9.04 15.89 1.08
N GLY A 153 9.50 16.70 2.04
CA GLY A 153 10.15 17.96 1.75
C GLY A 153 10.82 18.59 2.96
N ALA A 154 11.30 19.81 2.78
CA ALA A 154 11.86 20.61 3.84
C ALA A 154 11.55 22.10 3.60
N ALA A 155 11.35 22.83 4.70
CA ALA A 155 11.12 24.26 4.69
C ALA A 155 12.13 24.99 5.58
N VAL A 156 12.61 26.13 5.12
CA VAL A 156 13.40 27.06 5.94
C VAL A 156 12.44 28.07 6.53
N GLY A 157 12.35 28.07 7.85
CA GLY A 157 11.40 28.87 8.63
C GLY A 157 12.09 29.91 9.48
N TYR A 158 11.44 31.06 9.61
CA TYR A 158 11.75 32.08 10.59
C TYR A 158 10.56 32.21 11.53
N THR A 159 10.82 32.20 12.83
CA THR A 159 9.79 32.43 13.83
C THR A 159 10.21 33.50 14.82
N LYS A 160 9.23 34.34 15.18
CA LYS A 160 9.34 35.31 16.26
C LYS A 160 8.31 34.91 17.31
N PHE A 161 8.77 34.61 18.52
CA PHE A 161 7.90 34.18 19.60
C PHE A 161 8.23 34.88 20.92
N ASP A 162 7.19 35.10 21.70
CA ASP A 162 7.27 35.56 23.07
C ASP A 162 7.30 34.34 24.00
N ARG A 163 8.26 34.35 24.94
CA ARG A 163 8.45 33.32 25.97
C ARG A 163 7.78 33.73 27.27
N TYR A 164 7.10 32.79 27.92
CA TYR A 164 6.44 32.99 29.21
C TYR A 164 6.89 31.93 30.22
N GLN A 165 7.11 32.34 31.47
CA GLN A 165 7.77 31.55 32.51
C GLN A 165 6.95 30.38 33.07
N CYS A 166 5.62 30.36 32.85
CA CYS A 166 4.70 29.31 33.32
C CYS A 166 3.51 29.08 32.36
N GLY A 167 2.99 27.84 32.30
CA GLY A 167 1.83 27.46 31.47
C GLY A 167 0.48 28.05 31.91
N HIS A 168 0.36 28.47 33.17
CA HIS A 168 -0.91 28.90 33.77
C HIS A 168 -1.04 30.44 33.84
N CYS A 169 -0.07 31.14 34.42
CA CYS A 169 0.08 32.61 34.38
C CYS A 169 1.57 32.96 34.37
N GLY A 170 2.08 33.58 33.31
CA GLY A 170 3.49 33.93 33.20
C GLY A 170 3.69 35.36 32.72
N THR A 171 4.62 36.07 33.36
CA THR A 171 5.19 37.32 32.85
C THR A 171 5.98 37.03 31.57
N LYS A 172 5.96 37.95 30.61
CA LYS A 172 6.74 37.84 29.37
C LYS A 172 8.23 37.88 29.74
N ILE A 173 8.96 36.79 29.52
CA ILE A 173 10.41 36.70 29.77
C ILE A 173 11.17 37.49 28.70
N GLY A 174 10.73 37.37 27.44
CA GLY A 174 11.40 38.02 26.33
C GLY A 174 10.85 37.60 24.97
N THR A 175 11.26 38.33 23.93
CA THR A 175 10.97 38.01 22.53
C THR A 175 12.22 37.43 21.90
N GLU A 176 12.11 36.23 21.32
CA GLU A 176 13.21 35.56 20.65
C GLU A 176 12.90 35.41 19.15
N LYS A 177 13.95 35.43 18.33
CA LYS A 177 13.87 35.25 16.87
C LYS A 177 14.75 34.06 16.51
N LYS A 178 14.21 33.11 15.76
CA LYS A 178 14.94 31.89 15.39
C LYS A 178 14.69 31.49 13.95
N VAL A 179 15.77 31.13 13.25
CA VAL A 179 15.71 30.43 11.96
C VAL A 179 15.86 28.93 12.23
N PHE A 180 15.08 28.12 11.52
CA PHE A 180 15.09 26.66 11.67
C PHE A 180 14.76 25.99 10.34
N VAL A 181 15.12 24.71 10.22
CA VAL A 181 14.71 23.85 9.11
C VAL A 181 13.60 22.92 9.62
N MET A 182 12.51 22.85 8.87
CA MET A 182 11.32 22.08 9.19
C MET A 182 11.15 20.97 8.16
N PRO A 183 11.24 19.67 8.53
CA PRO A 183 10.88 18.60 7.63
C PRO A 183 9.36 18.66 7.33
N GLN A 184 8.99 18.36 6.09
CA GLN A 184 7.62 18.27 5.63
C GLN A 184 7.36 16.83 5.19
N ALA A 185 6.22 16.28 5.60
CA ALA A 185 5.74 15.00 5.12
C ALA A 185 4.21 15.00 5.12
N GLY A 186 3.60 14.22 4.24
CA GLY A 186 2.16 14.05 4.26
C GLY A 186 1.69 12.85 3.48
N VAL A 187 0.54 12.32 3.93
CA VAL A 187 -0.25 11.30 3.26
C VAL A 187 -1.66 11.87 3.14
N SER A 188 -2.07 12.23 1.93
CA SER A 188 -3.31 12.96 1.68
C SER A 188 -4.28 12.13 0.85
N ILE A 189 -5.55 12.14 1.23
CA ILE A 189 -6.63 11.69 0.36
C ILE A 189 -7.13 12.91 -0.41
N VAL A 190 -7.28 12.77 -1.73
CA VAL A 190 -7.70 13.83 -2.65
C VAL A 190 -8.99 13.44 -3.35
N TYR A 191 -9.94 14.36 -3.40
CA TYR A 191 -11.18 14.26 -4.14
C TYR A 191 -11.21 15.27 -5.31
N ASN A 192 -11.40 14.77 -6.52
CA ASN A 192 -11.47 15.54 -7.76
C ASN A 192 -12.94 15.86 -8.09
N ILE A 193 -13.33 17.14 -8.10
CA ILE A 193 -14.70 17.55 -8.40
C ILE A 193 -14.93 17.52 -9.93
N PRO A 194 -15.91 16.74 -10.44
CA PRO A 194 -16.24 16.76 -11.86
C PRO A 194 -16.81 18.12 -12.28
N GLY A 195 -16.23 18.71 -13.33
CA GLY A 195 -16.76 19.93 -13.94
C GLY A 195 -18.12 19.68 -14.60
N ARG A 196 -19.01 20.69 -14.57
CA ARG A 196 -20.26 20.64 -15.35
C ARG A 196 -19.94 20.61 -16.85
N PRO A 197 -20.60 19.78 -17.67
CA PRO A 197 -20.50 19.89 -19.12
C PRO A 197 -21.06 21.25 -19.56
N ARG A 198 -20.30 21.98 -20.39
CA ARG A 198 -20.71 23.27 -20.94
C ARG A 198 -21.87 23.01 -21.91
N LYS A 199 -23.02 23.67 -21.74
CA LYS A 199 -24.02 23.77 -22.81
C LYS A 199 -23.34 24.52 -23.96
N VAL A 200 -23.20 23.86 -25.10
CA VAL A 200 -22.81 24.53 -26.35
C VAL A 200 -24.04 25.31 -26.79
N GLU A 201 -24.03 26.62 -26.58
CA GLU A 201 -24.94 27.52 -27.31
C GLU A 201 -24.32 27.73 -28.69
N GLU A 202 -25.01 27.22 -29.72
CA GLU A 202 -24.65 27.40 -31.11
C GLU A 202 -24.71 28.90 -31.47
N PRO A 203 -23.73 29.44 -32.21
CA PRO A 203 -23.77 30.82 -32.65
C PRO A 203 -24.88 30.99 -33.71
N VAL A 204 -25.82 31.89 -33.44
CA VAL A 204 -26.81 32.33 -34.44
C VAL A 204 -26.07 33.10 -35.53
N MET A 205 -25.91 32.49 -36.71
CA MET A 205 -25.47 33.17 -37.92
C MET A 205 -26.67 33.87 -38.57
N GLU A 206 -26.57 35.18 -38.77
CA GLU A 206 -27.48 35.95 -39.61
C GLU A 206 -27.35 35.46 -41.07
N ALA A 207 -28.46 34.96 -41.62
CA ALA A 207 -28.50 34.38 -42.97
C ALA A 207 -28.53 35.49 -44.04
N LEU A 208 -27.57 35.45 -44.97
CA LEU A 208 -27.69 36.08 -46.29
C LEU A 208 -28.45 35.16 -47.25
N PRO A 209 -29.18 35.69 -48.25
CA PRO A 209 -30.12 34.90 -49.03
C PRO A 209 -29.40 33.89 -49.93
N VAL A 210 -29.89 32.66 -49.87
CA VAL A 210 -29.41 31.47 -50.57
C VAL A 210 -29.80 31.52 -52.05
N VAL A 211 -28.84 31.32 -52.95
CA VAL A 211 -29.09 30.91 -54.34
C VAL A 211 -28.98 29.38 -54.37
N GLU A 212 -30.08 28.72 -54.72
CA GLU A 212 -30.20 27.26 -54.74
C GLU A 212 -29.36 26.64 -55.86
N ALA A 213 -28.47 25.72 -55.50
CA ALA A 213 -27.97 24.67 -56.37
C ALA A 213 -28.14 23.32 -55.64
N PRO A 214 -28.48 22.23 -56.34
CA PRO A 214 -28.88 20.98 -55.69
C PRO A 214 -27.65 20.26 -55.14
N VAL A 215 -27.61 20.06 -53.81
CA VAL A 215 -26.60 19.24 -53.13
C VAL A 215 -27.21 17.87 -52.84
N THR A 216 -26.58 16.84 -53.38
CA THR A 216 -26.79 15.43 -53.05
C THR A 216 -26.57 15.20 -51.55
N ALA A 217 -27.51 14.53 -50.90
CA ALA A 217 -27.49 14.27 -49.46
C ALA A 217 -26.22 13.49 -49.03
N ALA A 218 -25.40 14.10 -48.19
CA ALA A 218 -24.31 13.41 -47.49
C ALA A 218 -24.92 12.58 -46.33
N VAL A 219 -24.68 11.27 -46.34
CA VAL A 219 -25.02 10.38 -45.24
C VAL A 219 -24.08 10.69 -44.07
N ALA A 220 -24.64 11.07 -42.91
CA ALA A 220 -23.87 11.30 -41.70
C ALA A 220 -23.41 9.94 -41.12
N VAL A 221 -22.13 9.60 -41.31
CA VAL A 221 -21.51 8.42 -40.69
C VAL A 221 -21.31 8.70 -39.20
N LYS A 222 -21.87 7.86 -38.34
CA LYS A 222 -21.66 7.96 -36.89
C LYS A 222 -20.20 7.64 -36.58
N PRO A 223 -19.50 8.41 -35.74
CA PRO A 223 -18.10 8.13 -35.43
C PRO A 223 -17.97 6.83 -34.60
N PHE A 224 -17.04 5.97 -35.00
CA PHE A 224 -16.69 4.75 -34.27
C PHE A 224 -16.19 5.07 -32.86
N VAL A 225 -16.81 4.46 -31.85
CA VAL A 225 -16.40 4.56 -30.44
C VAL A 225 -15.92 3.18 -29.99
N PRO A 226 -14.62 3.00 -29.72
CA PRO A 226 -14.08 1.68 -29.38
C PRO A 226 -14.50 1.22 -27.99
N ALA A 227 -14.83 -0.07 -27.88
CA ALA A 227 -14.98 -0.80 -26.63
C ALA A 227 -13.62 -1.37 -26.20
N LEU A 228 -13.10 -0.88 -25.06
CA LEU A 228 -11.83 -1.29 -24.48
C LEU A 228 -11.97 -1.44 -22.95
N SER A 229 -12.25 -2.64 -22.48
CA SER A 229 -12.15 -2.95 -21.05
C SER A 229 -10.70 -3.23 -20.63
N PRO A 230 -10.30 -2.88 -19.39
CA PRO A 230 -8.97 -3.20 -18.88
C PRO A 230 -8.70 -4.72 -18.89
N VAL A 231 -7.50 -5.09 -19.30
CA VAL A 231 -6.99 -6.45 -19.20
C VAL A 231 -6.54 -6.69 -17.77
N ALA A 232 -7.12 -7.69 -17.11
CA ALA A 232 -6.71 -8.08 -15.77
C ALA A 232 -5.27 -8.62 -15.77
N ASP A 233 -4.53 -8.27 -14.72
CA ASP A 233 -3.22 -8.86 -14.42
C ASP A 233 -3.37 -10.37 -14.18
N ASN A 234 -2.33 -11.15 -14.48
CA ASN A 234 -2.37 -12.58 -14.20
C ASN A 234 -2.39 -12.81 -12.68
N THR A 235 -3.20 -13.75 -12.21
CA THR A 235 -3.25 -14.12 -10.78
C THR A 235 -2.26 -15.22 -10.44
N GLY A 236 -1.30 -15.51 -11.34
CA GLY A 236 -0.31 -16.57 -11.24
C GLY A 236 -0.88 -17.99 -11.11
N LEU A 237 -0.09 -19.03 -11.41
CA LEU A 237 -0.41 -20.40 -10.95
C LEU A 237 -0.46 -20.46 -9.42
N ALA A 238 0.42 -19.75 -8.72
CA ALA A 238 0.51 -19.81 -7.26
C ALA A 238 -0.74 -19.24 -6.57
N GLY A 239 -1.37 -18.19 -7.11
CA GLY A 239 -2.63 -17.66 -6.59
C GLY A 239 -3.81 -18.62 -6.79
N GLN A 240 -3.78 -19.43 -7.85
CA GLN A 240 -4.76 -20.50 -8.04
C GLN A 240 -4.54 -21.64 -7.04
N LEU A 241 -3.29 -22.10 -6.90
CA LEU A 241 -2.92 -23.14 -5.95
C LEU A 241 -3.25 -22.74 -4.50
N GLN A 242 -3.17 -21.44 -4.16
CA GLN A 242 -3.41 -20.97 -2.79
C GLN A 242 -4.84 -21.25 -2.32
N LYS A 243 -5.81 -21.25 -3.23
CA LYS A 243 -7.23 -21.50 -2.91
C LYS A 243 -7.42 -22.84 -2.22
N ASP A 244 -6.68 -23.84 -2.67
CA ASP A 244 -6.76 -25.22 -2.16
C ASP A 244 -5.57 -25.58 -1.25
N ASN A 245 -4.55 -24.71 -1.17
CA ASN A 245 -3.31 -24.95 -0.44
C ASN A 245 -2.97 -23.80 0.49
N ALA A 246 -3.48 -23.84 1.72
CA ALA A 246 -3.24 -22.80 2.70
C ALA A 246 -1.79 -22.74 3.25
N VAL A 247 -0.92 -23.69 2.85
CA VAL A 247 0.53 -23.66 3.13
C VAL A 247 1.28 -22.60 2.32
N ILE A 248 0.66 -22.10 1.25
CA ILE A 248 1.25 -21.04 0.44
C ILE A 248 0.61 -19.69 0.71
N ALA A 249 1.42 -18.64 0.60
CA ALA A 249 1.00 -17.27 0.86
C ALA A 249 1.71 -16.30 -0.07
N HIS A 250 1.07 -15.16 -0.32
CA HIS A 250 1.74 -14.09 -1.02
C HIS A 250 2.85 -13.50 -0.14
N ILE A 251 3.96 -13.04 -0.74
CA ILE A 251 5.13 -12.51 -0.02
C ILE A 251 4.79 -11.29 0.85
N SER A 252 3.70 -10.59 0.57
CA SER A 252 3.19 -9.49 1.42
C SER A 252 2.72 -9.95 2.81
N GLU A 253 2.39 -11.23 2.97
CA GLU A 253 2.02 -11.83 4.25
C GLU A 253 3.24 -12.29 5.06
N TYR A 254 4.44 -12.29 4.45
CA TYR A 254 5.66 -12.77 5.09
C TYR A 254 6.00 -11.96 6.34
N ARG A 255 6.30 -12.69 7.40
CA ARG A 255 6.91 -12.17 8.62
C ARG A 255 8.02 -13.13 9.05
N PRO A 256 9.18 -12.62 9.49
CA PRO A 256 10.19 -13.47 10.12
C PRO A 256 9.60 -14.25 11.30
N TYR A 257 10.15 -15.41 11.61
CA TYR A 257 9.74 -16.13 12.81
C TYR A 257 10.27 -15.42 14.06
N ASP A 258 9.40 -15.28 15.04
CA ASP A 258 9.75 -14.89 16.39
C ASP A 258 9.03 -15.82 17.38
N ARG A 259 9.54 -15.94 18.60
CA ARG A 259 9.05 -16.91 19.61
C ARG A 259 7.65 -16.60 20.14
N THR A 260 7.04 -15.47 19.78
CA THR A 260 5.67 -15.12 20.18
C THR A 260 4.62 -15.62 19.17
N ARG A 261 5.04 -16.04 17.98
CA ARG A 261 4.14 -16.61 16.97
C ARG A 261 3.64 -17.99 17.38
N ILE A 262 2.35 -18.20 17.17
CA ILE A 262 1.66 -19.47 17.42
C ILE A 262 1.39 -20.12 16.06
N LEU A 263 2.36 -20.86 15.56
CA LEU A 263 2.39 -21.54 14.28
C LEU A 263 1.21 -22.51 14.11
N ARG A 264 0.76 -23.20 15.16
CA ARG A 264 -0.39 -24.13 15.06
C ARG A 264 -1.72 -23.44 14.76
N LYS A 265 -1.83 -22.14 15.03
CA LYS A 265 -3.02 -21.32 14.73
C LYS A 265 -2.90 -20.59 13.40
N GLU A 266 -1.76 -20.68 12.73
CA GLU A 266 -1.62 -20.11 11.40
C GLU A 266 -2.42 -20.94 10.39
N LYS A 267 -3.31 -20.25 9.67
CA LYS A 267 -4.21 -20.89 8.71
C LYS A 267 -3.40 -21.64 7.65
N GLY A 268 -3.58 -22.94 7.58
CA GLY A 268 -2.91 -23.80 6.60
C GLY A 268 -1.49 -24.22 6.96
N ALA A 269 -1.09 -24.08 8.22
CA ALA A 269 0.17 -24.62 8.71
C ALA A 269 0.27 -26.12 8.41
N LEU A 270 1.34 -26.53 7.74
CA LEU A 270 1.71 -27.93 7.61
C LEU A 270 2.77 -28.27 8.65
N PHE A 271 2.60 -29.40 9.29
CA PHE A 271 3.51 -29.92 10.29
C PHE A 271 4.13 -31.21 9.80
N VAL A 272 5.45 -31.31 9.94
CA VAL A 272 6.19 -32.53 9.73
C VAL A 272 6.72 -33.03 11.06
N HIS A 273 6.53 -34.31 11.32
CA HIS A 273 6.80 -34.92 12.60
C HIS A 273 8.15 -35.63 12.67
N PHE A 274 8.76 -35.65 13.84
CA PHE A 274 10.03 -36.33 14.08
C PHE A 274 9.89 -37.39 15.17
N ASP A 275 10.78 -38.38 15.18
CA ASP A 275 10.95 -39.23 16.35
C ASP A 275 11.44 -38.42 17.55
N LEU A 276 11.11 -38.89 18.75
CA LEU A 276 11.51 -38.25 20.01
C LEU A 276 13.03 -38.08 20.07
N GLY A 277 13.48 -36.84 20.30
CA GLY A 277 14.90 -36.51 20.42
C GLY A 277 15.71 -36.62 19.12
N LYS A 278 15.06 -36.91 17.98
CA LYS A 278 15.72 -37.01 16.68
C LYS A 278 15.39 -35.83 15.78
N SER A 279 16.32 -35.53 14.88
CA SER A 279 16.14 -34.58 13.77
C SER A 279 16.10 -35.25 12.41
N GLN A 280 16.36 -36.55 12.34
CA GLN A 280 16.28 -37.30 11.09
C GLN A 280 14.83 -37.39 10.64
N LEU A 281 14.57 -36.97 9.41
CA LEU A 281 13.25 -37.02 8.81
C LEU A 281 12.93 -38.45 8.38
N SER A 282 11.78 -38.97 8.81
CA SER A 282 11.23 -40.25 8.36
C SER A 282 9.91 -40.01 7.63
N THR A 283 9.80 -40.48 6.38
CA THR A 283 8.57 -40.35 5.59
C THR A 283 7.44 -41.21 6.15
N ASP A 284 7.76 -42.34 6.77
CA ASP A 284 6.80 -43.34 7.23
C ASP A 284 6.27 -43.03 8.65
N TYR A 285 6.76 -41.96 9.27
CA TYR A 285 6.33 -41.53 10.59
C TYR A 285 5.09 -40.66 10.49
N ARG A 286 3.97 -41.13 11.05
CA ARG A 286 2.66 -40.44 11.01
C ARG A 286 2.27 -40.07 9.57
N GLU A 287 1.73 -38.88 9.35
CA GLU A 287 1.28 -38.39 8.03
C GLU A 287 2.40 -37.69 7.23
N ASN A 288 3.67 -37.85 7.63
CA ASN A 288 4.79 -37.13 7.01
C ASN A 288 4.86 -37.32 5.50
N LYS A 289 4.66 -38.53 4.99
CA LYS A 289 4.69 -38.78 3.55
C LYS A 289 3.72 -37.87 2.80
N GLN A 290 2.46 -37.79 3.23
CA GLN A 290 1.44 -36.97 2.56
C GLN A 290 1.79 -35.48 2.62
N VAL A 291 2.27 -35.01 3.78
CA VAL A 291 2.67 -33.61 3.97
C VAL A 291 3.86 -33.25 3.09
N LEU A 292 4.89 -34.09 3.09
CA LEU A 292 6.12 -33.90 2.32
C LEU A 292 5.87 -33.97 0.80
N ASP A 293 5.08 -34.94 0.34
CA ASP A 293 4.69 -35.06 -1.07
C ASP A 293 3.96 -33.78 -1.52
N ARG A 294 3.03 -33.28 -0.71
CA ARG A 294 2.28 -32.05 -1.00
C ARG A 294 3.18 -30.82 -1.10
N ILE A 295 4.13 -30.66 -0.18
CA ILE A 295 5.10 -29.55 -0.19
C ILE A 295 5.97 -29.59 -1.44
N VAL A 296 6.50 -30.76 -1.75
CA VAL A 296 7.38 -30.98 -2.91
C VAL A 296 6.62 -30.70 -4.20
N ASP A 297 5.39 -31.19 -4.32
CA ASP A 297 4.56 -30.99 -5.49
C ASP A 297 4.22 -29.51 -5.72
N ILE A 298 3.73 -28.80 -4.69
CA ILE A 298 3.43 -27.37 -4.78
C ILE A 298 4.68 -26.56 -5.14
N THR A 299 5.81 -26.84 -4.47
CA THR A 299 7.07 -26.13 -4.74
C THR A 299 7.51 -26.37 -6.19
N ARG A 300 7.41 -27.62 -6.69
CA ARG A 300 7.75 -27.97 -8.07
C ARG A 300 6.85 -27.24 -9.07
N GLN A 301 5.54 -27.20 -8.85
CA GLN A 301 4.59 -26.52 -9.72
C GLN A 301 4.88 -25.01 -9.80
N ILE A 302 5.10 -24.33 -8.68
CA ILE A 302 5.39 -22.89 -8.67
C ILE A 302 6.77 -22.60 -9.28
N MET A 303 7.77 -23.44 -9.06
CA MET A 303 9.11 -23.27 -9.64
C MET A 303 9.15 -23.50 -11.16
N ALA A 304 8.22 -24.31 -11.69
CA ALA A 304 8.08 -24.55 -13.13
C ALA A 304 7.16 -23.53 -13.84
N ASP A 305 6.43 -22.71 -13.07
CA ASP A 305 5.50 -21.72 -13.59
C ASP A 305 6.23 -20.46 -14.08
N SER A 306 5.70 -19.84 -15.14
CA SER A 306 6.22 -18.59 -15.70
C SER A 306 5.54 -17.35 -15.14
N THR A 307 4.41 -17.52 -14.45
CA THR A 307 3.57 -16.42 -13.93
C THR A 307 3.74 -16.17 -12.43
N SER A 308 4.44 -17.06 -11.74
CA SER A 308 4.66 -17.03 -10.29
C SER A 308 6.10 -17.39 -9.98
N SER A 309 6.62 -16.91 -8.86
CA SER A 309 7.94 -17.30 -8.38
C SER A 309 7.94 -17.54 -6.88
N VAL A 310 8.61 -18.61 -6.44
CA VAL A 310 8.89 -18.82 -5.01
C VAL A 310 9.89 -17.74 -4.56
N LYS A 311 9.53 -16.97 -3.54
CA LYS A 311 10.40 -15.95 -2.94
C LYS A 311 11.05 -16.41 -1.65
N LYS A 312 10.32 -17.17 -0.84
CA LYS A 312 10.82 -17.66 0.45
C LYS A 312 10.16 -18.98 0.83
N ILE A 313 10.91 -19.92 1.37
CA ILE A 313 10.42 -21.11 2.05
C ILE A 313 10.86 -20.99 3.51
N GLN A 314 9.92 -20.67 4.39
CA GLN A 314 10.17 -20.54 5.83
C GLN A 314 10.00 -21.91 6.49
N LEU A 315 11.04 -22.37 7.17
CA LEU A 315 11.10 -23.65 7.87
C LEU A 315 11.44 -23.39 9.33
N VAL A 316 10.51 -23.71 10.23
CA VAL A 316 10.72 -23.53 11.67
C VAL A 316 10.70 -24.89 12.35
N GLY A 317 11.84 -25.29 12.91
CA GLY A 317 11.91 -26.49 13.71
C GLY A 317 11.60 -26.15 15.17
N LEU A 318 10.76 -26.95 15.82
CA LEU A 318 10.44 -26.79 17.24
C LEU A 318 11.03 -27.95 18.05
N ALA A 319 11.25 -27.69 19.33
CA ALA A 319 11.60 -28.67 20.33
C ALA A 319 10.68 -28.56 21.55
N SER A 320 10.64 -29.62 22.33
CA SER A 320 9.82 -29.69 23.53
C SER A 320 10.30 -28.71 24.60
N VAL A 321 9.38 -28.29 25.47
CA VAL A 321 9.67 -27.46 26.66
C VAL A 321 10.33 -28.24 27.80
N ASP A 322 10.70 -29.51 27.58
CA ASP A 322 11.41 -30.32 28.55
C ASP A 322 12.83 -30.66 28.09
N GLY A 323 13.74 -30.73 29.07
CA GLY A 323 15.13 -31.09 28.85
C GLY A 323 16.08 -29.89 28.91
N ASN A 324 17.22 -29.99 28.23
CA ASN A 324 18.23 -28.95 28.25
C ASN A 324 17.97 -27.93 27.12
N PRO A 325 17.79 -26.63 27.42
CA PRO A 325 17.44 -25.63 26.40
C PRO A 325 18.42 -25.54 25.24
N ALA A 326 19.74 -25.61 25.51
CA ALA A 326 20.75 -25.55 24.46
C ALA A 326 20.73 -26.80 23.55
N THR A 327 20.36 -27.96 24.11
CA THR A 327 20.17 -29.18 23.33
C THR A 327 18.90 -29.09 22.47
N ASN A 328 17.82 -28.55 23.03
CA ASN A 328 16.56 -28.32 22.34
C ASN A 328 16.72 -27.32 21.19
N GLU A 329 17.50 -26.25 21.38
CA GLU A 329 17.82 -25.28 20.33
C GLU A 329 18.50 -25.94 19.13
N ARG A 330 19.54 -26.74 19.39
CA ARG A 330 20.27 -27.47 18.33
C ARG A 330 19.38 -28.50 17.64
N LEU A 331 18.54 -29.21 18.40
CA LEU A 331 17.61 -30.18 17.85
C LEU A 331 16.59 -29.52 16.92
N ALA A 332 15.99 -28.41 17.36
CA ALA A 332 15.08 -27.58 16.58
C ALA A 332 15.72 -27.10 15.27
N GLN A 333 16.93 -26.53 15.34
CA GLN A 333 17.67 -26.10 14.14
C GLN A 333 17.93 -27.26 13.17
N ASN A 334 18.37 -28.41 13.68
CA ASN A 334 18.67 -29.58 12.85
C ASN A 334 17.42 -30.16 12.17
N ARG A 335 16.24 -30.03 12.78
CA ARG A 335 14.96 -30.42 12.18
C ARG A 335 14.61 -29.53 10.98
N ALA A 336 14.74 -28.21 11.13
CA ALA A 336 14.53 -27.27 10.02
C ALA A 336 15.50 -27.54 8.86
N LEU A 337 16.78 -27.75 9.16
CA LEU A 337 17.80 -28.09 8.16
C LEU A 337 17.52 -29.45 7.48
N SER A 338 16.99 -30.43 8.21
CA SER A 338 16.65 -31.74 7.61
C SER A 338 15.48 -31.62 6.64
N LEU A 339 14.49 -30.78 6.93
CA LEU A 339 13.41 -30.45 5.99
C LEU A 339 13.93 -29.72 4.75
N GLN A 340 14.81 -28.72 4.92
CA GLN A 340 15.43 -28.03 3.79
C GLN A 340 16.13 -29.02 2.85
N ARG A 341 17.01 -29.87 3.41
CA ARG A 341 17.74 -30.87 2.62
C ARG A 341 16.81 -31.83 1.88
N TYR A 342 15.73 -32.27 2.54
CA TYR A 342 14.73 -33.13 1.90
C TYR A 342 14.09 -32.45 0.68
N ILE A 343 13.66 -31.18 0.82
CA ILE A 343 13.04 -30.44 -0.28
C ILE A 343 14.05 -30.27 -1.44
N GLN A 344 15.29 -29.90 -1.12
CA GLN A 344 16.34 -29.70 -2.12
C GLN A 344 16.76 -30.97 -2.87
N GLN A 345 16.60 -32.15 -2.26
CA GLN A 345 16.81 -33.43 -2.94
C GLN A 345 15.72 -33.73 -3.97
N GLN A 346 14.54 -33.13 -3.84
CA GLN A 346 13.35 -33.44 -4.66
C GLN A 346 13.02 -32.34 -5.68
N VAL A 347 13.44 -31.11 -5.40
CA VAL A 347 13.21 -29.91 -6.22
C VAL A 347 14.47 -29.05 -6.20
N SER A 348 14.93 -28.60 -7.37
CA SER A 348 16.10 -27.72 -7.47
C SER A 348 15.77 -26.32 -6.96
N VAL A 349 15.97 -26.09 -5.65
CA VAL A 349 15.72 -24.81 -4.98
C VAL A 349 17.03 -24.30 -4.34
N PRO A 350 17.47 -23.06 -4.64
CA PRO A 350 18.70 -22.51 -4.09
C PRO A 350 18.57 -22.21 -2.59
N ASP A 351 19.69 -22.29 -1.86
CA ASP A 351 19.76 -21.99 -0.42
C ASP A 351 19.20 -20.61 -0.05
N SER A 352 19.35 -19.63 -0.93
CA SER A 352 18.88 -18.25 -0.73
C SER A 352 17.37 -18.12 -0.59
N MET A 353 16.60 -19.11 -1.06
CA MET A 353 15.14 -19.14 -0.92
C MET A 353 14.71 -19.69 0.44
N PHE A 354 15.58 -20.35 1.20
CA PHE A 354 15.22 -20.91 2.50
C PHE A 354 15.47 -19.94 3.65
N GLU A 355 14.54 -19.89 4.60
CA GLU A 355 14.74 -19.35 5.94
C GLU A 355 14.55 -20.48 6.94
N THR A 356 15.65 -21.06 7.43
CA THR A 356 15.61 -22.09 8.46
C THR A 356 15.81 -21.49 9.84
N VAL A 357 14.85 -21.69 10.72
CA VAL A 357 14.87 -21.17 12.09
C VAL A 357 14.71 -22.31 13.10
N GLY A 358 15.65 -22.39 14.03
CA GLY A 358 15.49 -23.14 15.27
C GLY A 358 14.59 -22.35 16.21
N GLY A 359 13.33 -22.77 16.35
CA GLY A 359 12.39 -22.12 17.26
C GLY A 359 12.63 -22.44 18.74
N GLY A 360 13.55 -23.37 19.03
CA GLY A 360 13.89 -23.79 20.39
C GLY A 360 12.71 -24.44 21.08
N GLU A 361 12.57 -24.18 22.38
CA GLU A 361 11.46 -24.66 23.19
C GLU A 361 10.18 -23.91 22.85
N ALA A 362 9.15 -24.64 22.43
CA ALA A 362 7.89 -24.08 21.92
C ALA A 362 6.95 -23.57 23.05
N TRP A 363 7.45 -22.71 23.95
CA TRP A 363 6.69 -22.23 25.11
C TRP A 363 5.37 -21.53 24.74
N SER A 364 5.36 -20.75 23.66
CA SER A 364 4.14 -20.08 23.17
C SER A 364 3.11 -21.08 22.64
N GLU A 365 3.56 -22.11 21.91
CA GLU A 365 2.69 -23.20 21.46
C GLU A 365 2.12 -23.98 22.65
N PHE A 366 2.98 -24.30 23.63
CA PHE A 366 2.61 -25.08 24.80
C PHE A 366 1.56 -24.33 25.63
N ARG A 367 1.79 -23.05 25.91
CA ARG A 367 0.84 -22.17 26.60
C ARG A 367 -0.50 -22.10 25.86
N ASP A 368 -0.45 -21.97 24.54
CA ASP A 368 -1.65 -21.86 23.73
C ASP A 368 -2.47 -23.17 23.73
N GLN A 369 -1.81 -24.33 23.68
CA GLN A 369 -2.48 -25.64 23.83
C GLN A 369 -3.14 -25.81 25.20
N LEU A 370 -2.45 -25.40 26.27
CA LEU A 370 -3.03 -25.41 27.61
C LEU A 370 -4.32 -24.58 27.68
N ASN A 371 -4.33 -23.40 27.05
CA ASN A 371 -5.52 -22.55 27.02
C ASN A 371 -6.70 -23.20 26.29
N ASP A 372 -6.47 -23.88 25.18
CA ASP A 372 -7.54 -24.57 24.45
C ASP A 372 -8.11 -25.72 25.30
N ILE A 373 -7.24 -26.53 25.93
CA ILE A 373 -7.66 -27.64 26.82
C ILE A 373 -8.48 -27.12 28.01
N VAL A 374 -8.04 -26.04 28.66
CA VAL A 374 -8.76 -25.45 29.79
C VAL A 374 -10.13 -24.92 29.37
N LYS A 375 -10.26 -24.33 28.17
CA LYS A 375 -11.52 -23.79 27.67
C LYS A 375 -12.53 -24.87 27.32
N GLU A 376 -12.07 -26.02 26.84
CA GLU A 376 -12.92 -27.14 26.41
C GLU A 376 -13.32 -28.06 27.57
N GLY A 377 -12.54 -28.11 28.66
CA GLY A 377 -12.78 -29.00 29.80
C GLY A 377 -13.69 -28.45 30.91
N THR A 378 -14.56 -29.30 31.46
CA THR A 378 -15.39 -29.02 32.64
C THR A 378 -14.55 -29.05 33.93
N ASN A 379 -14.27 -27.89 34.54
CA ASN A 379 -13.81 -27.66 35.93
C ASN A 379 -12.64 -28.48 36.54
N GLU A 380 -12.04 -29.47 35.85
CA GLU A 380 -11.01 -30.37 36.39
C GLU A 380 -9.57 -29.95 36.05
N HIS A 381 -9.37 -28.77 35.42
CA HIS A 381 -8.06 -28.29 34.97
C HIS A 381 -7.49 -27.12 35.81
N ALA A 382 -7.91 -26.97 37.06
CA ALA A 382 -7.41 -25.91 37.96
C ALA A 382 -5.87 -25.89 38.06
N ASP A 383 -5.21 -27.05 37.95
CA ASP A 383 -3.75 -27.12 37.95
C ASP A 383 -3.12 -26.70 36.62
N LEU A 384 -3.80 -26.84 35.47
CA LEU A 384 -3.31 -26.32 34.18
C LEU A 384 -3.40 -24.80 34.11
N ASN A 385 -4.40 -24.19 34.76
CA ASN A 385 -4.46 -22.73 34.93
C ASN A 385 -3.24 -22.20 35.69
N LYS A 386 -2.83 -22.87 36.77
CA LYS A 386 -1.59 -22.52 37.49
C LYS A 386 -0.35 -22.66 36.62
N VAL A 387 -0.32 -23.62 35.69
CA VAL A 387 0.78 -23.77 34.73
C VAL A 387 0.82 -22.59 33.77
N ILE A 388 -0.33 -22.16 33.24
CA ILE A 388 -0.43 -20.96 32.39
C ILE A 388 0.06 -19.72 33.15
N GLU A 389 -0.36 -19.54 34.41
CA GLU A 389 0.09 -18.44 35.27
C GLU A 389 1.62 -18.44 35.48
N ILE A 390 2.23 -19.62 35.69
CA ILE A 390 3.69 -19.74 35.81
C ILE A 390 4.37 -19.30 34.52
N ILE A 391 3.86 -19.73 33.35
CA ILE A 391 4.43 -19.35 32.05
C ILE A 391 4.34 -17.82 31.85
N ASP A 392 3.25 -17.19 32.30
CA ASP A 392 3.03 -15.74 32.16
C ASP A 392 3.91 -14.89 33.08
N GLN A 393 4.22 -15.38 34.28
CA GLN A 393 4.89 -14.60 35.31
C GLN A 393 6.41 -14.80 35.36
N GLU A 394 6.87 -16.01 35.02
CA GLU A 394 8.29 -16.35 35.03
C GLU A 394 8.89 -16.10 33.65
N SER A 395 10.07 -15.49 33.55
CA SER A 395 10.73 -15.24 32.26
C SER A 395 11.85 -16.24 31.96
N ASP A 396 12.40 -16.89 32.99
CA ASP A 396 13.45 -17.90 32.84
C ASP A 396 12.85 -19.29 32.56
N ASP A 397 13.15 -19.85 31.39
CA ASP A 397 12.63 -21.15 30.93
C ASP A 397 12.98 -22.31 31.87
N LYS A 398 14.15 -22.30 32.51
CA LYS A 398 14.54 -23.34 33.47
C LYS A 398 13.78 -23.21 34.78
N VAL A 399 13.49 -21.98 35.20
CA VAL A 399 12.67 -21.74 36.40
C VAL A 399 11.21 -22.11 36.12
N ARG A 400 10.67 -21.80 34.92
CA ARG A 400 9.35 -22.26 34.46
C ARG A 400 9.25 -23.77 34.54
N GLU A 401 10.14 -24.49 33.86
CA GLU A 401 10.14 -25.95 33.81
C GLU A 401 10.20 -26.55 35.22
N ARG A 402 11.08 -26.03 36.10
CA ARG A 402 11.20 -26.50 37.48
C ARG A 402 9.93 -26.29 38.30
N ARG A 403 9.34 -25.09 38.25
CA ARG A 403 8.12 -24.77 38.99
C ARG A 403 6.95 -25.63 38.52
N ILE A 404 6.80 -25.82 37.21
CA ILE A 404 5.76 -26.69 36.63
C ILE A 404 5.96 -28.15 37.08
N LYS A 405 7.20 -28.66 37.08
CA LYS A 405 7.52 -30.02 37.54
C LYS A 405 7.21 -30.26 39.02
N GLN A 406 7.25 -29.22 39.86
CA GLN A 406 6.98 -29.31 41.29
C GLN A 406 5.49 -29.19 41.64
N LEU A 407 4.64 -28.72 40.72
CA LEU A 407 3.20 -28.60 40.96
C LEU A 407 2.56 -29.96 41.26
N ASN A 408 1.65 -29.96 42.25
CA ASN A 408 0.86 -31.13 42.66
C ASN A 408 1.70 -32.42 42.80
N ASN A 409 2.88 -32.29 43.44
CA ASN A 409 3.85 -33.38 43.64
C ASN A 409 4.24 -34.10 42.33
N GLY A 410 4.30 -33.36 41.21
CA GLY A 410 4.68 -33.88 39.89
C GLY A 410 3.55 -34.55 39.10
N ARG A 411 2.34 -34.69 39.66
CA ARG A 411 1.20 -35.28 38.94
C ARG A 411 0.78 -34.45 37.73
N THR A 412 0.74 -33.13 37.87
CA THR A 412 0.41 -32.20 36.76
C THR A 412 1.42 -32.33 35.62
N TRP A 413 2.72 -32.45 35.96
CA TRP A 413 3.76 -32.64 34.96
C TRP A 413 3.67 -33.99 34.25
N ALA A 414 3.37 -35.07 34.97
CA ALA A 414 3.15 -36.38 34.35
C ALA A 414 2.01 -36.32 33.31
N TYR A 415 0.89 -35.67 33.66
CA TYR A 415 -0.22 -35.46 32.73
C TYR A 415 0.21 -34.66 31.49
N ILE A 416 0.86 -33.50 31.68
CA ILE A 416 1.38 -32.64 30.60
C ILE A 416 2.31 -33.42 29.68
N ARG A 417 3.27 -34.15 30.26
CA ARG A 417 4.28 -34.93 29.53
C ARG A 417 3.65 -35.99 28.64
N ASP A 418 2.63 -36.68 29.16
CA ASP A 418 2.08 -37.88 28.52
C ASP A 418 0.94 -37.54 27.53
N HIS A 419 0.21 -36.43 27.75
CA HIS A 419 -0.97 -36.06 26.96
C HIS A 419 -0.81 -34.81 26.09
N ILE A 420 0.06 -33.86 26.47
CA ILE A 420 0.18 -32.56 25.78
C ILE A 420 1.48 -32.49 24.98
N LEU A 421 2.62 -32.75 25.65
CA LEU A 421 3.92 -32.59 25.01
C LEU A 421 4.22 -33.63 23.93
N LYS A 422 3.48 -34.75 23.89
CA LYS A 422 3.67 -35.81 22.88
C LYS A 422 3.62 -35.28 21.44
N ASP A 423 2.78 -34.28 21.17
CA ASP A 423 2.64 -33.69 19.83
C ASP A 423 3.51 -32.45 19.62
N GLN A 424 3.86 -31.72 20.68
CA GLN A 424 4.80 -30.58 20.63
C GLN A 424 6.26 -30.98 20.47
N ARG A 425 6.61 -32.20 20.89
CA ARG A 425 7.99 -32.70 20.92
C ARG A 425 8.66 -32.79 19.56
N ASN A 426 7.88 -32.73 18.49
CA ASN A 426 8.21 -33.38 17.23
C ASN A 426 7.53 -32.66 16.06
N SER A 427 7.71 -31.35 15.89
CA SER A 427 7.09 -30.63 14.77
C SER A 427 8.08 -29.69 14.08
N GLY A 428 8.11 -29.76 12.76
CA GLY A 428 8.64 -28.71 11.88
C GLY A 428 7.49 -28.06 11.14
N TYR A 429 7.43 -26.73 11.20
CA TYR A 429 6.49 -25.90 10.46
C TYR A 429 7.10 -25.49 9.12
N ILE A 430 6.25 -25.40 8.11
CA ILE A 430 6.63 -24.93 6.78
C ILE A 430 5.59 -23.99 6.19
N ARG A 431 6.08 -22.93 5.53
CA ARG A 431 5.28 -22.04 4.69
C ARG A 431 6.07 -21.62 3.45
N ILE A 432 5.40 -21.62 2.30
CA ILE A 432 6.00 -21.21 1.03
C ILE A 432 5.39 -19.85 0.66
N TYR A 433 6.24 -18.85 0.51
CA TYR A 433 5.87 -17.52 0.08
C TYR A 433 6.20 -17.34 -1.40
N TYR A 434 5.20 -16.94 -2.16
CA TYR A 434 5.32 -16.67 -3.59
C TYR A 434 5.07 -15.20 -3.89
N ASP A 435 5.42 -14.79 -5.09
CA ASP A 435 5.10 -13.48 -5.66
C ASP A 435 4.80 -13.66 -7.15
N TYR A 436 4.03 -12.74 -7.72
CA TYR A 436 3.67 -12.78 -9.12
C TYR A 436 4.85 -12.34 -9.98
N VAL A 437 5.03 -12.99 -11.13
CA VAL A 437 5.90 -12.46 -12.18
C VAL A 437 5.11 -11.35 -12.87
N PRO A 438 5.60 -10.09 -12.88
CA PRO A 438 4.84 -8.96 -13.42
C PRO A 438 4.34 -9.24 -14.85
N ASP A 439 3.03 -9.13 -15.07
CA ASP A 439 2.41 -9.29 -16.40
C ASP A 439 2.65 -8.03 -17.24
N LYS A 440 3.86 -7.95 -17.81
CA LYS A 440 4.25 -6.83 -18.68
C LYS A 440 3.29 -6.68 -19.85
N ALA A 441 2.72 -7.78 -20.36
CA ALA A 441 1.80 -7.71 -21.48
C ALA A 441 0.49 -7.03 -21.09
N ALA A 442 -0.15 -7.44 -19.98
CA ALA A 442 -1.35 -6.77 -19.48
C ALA A 442 -1.10 -5.28 -19.17
N ALA A 443 0.04 -4.95 -18.56
CA ALA A 443 0.43 -3.56 -18.30
C ALA A 443 0.54 -2.75 -19.60
N THR A 444 1.28 -3.24 -20.60
CA THR A 444 1.44 -2.57 -21.90
C THR A 444 0.11 -2.46 -22.66
N ILE A 445 -0.76 -3.47 -22.60
CA ILE A 445 -2.08 -3.40 -23.24
C ILE A 445 -2.96 -2.34 -22.59
N ASN A 446 -2.95 -2.24 -21.25
CA ASN A 446 -3.73 -1.25 -20.51
C ASN A 446 -3.23 0.17 -20.77
N GLU A 447 -1.90 0.37 -20.74
CA GLU A 447 -1.26 1.65 -21.10
C GLU A 447 -1.63 2.08 -22.52
N ALA A 448 -1.53 1.18 -23.49
CA ALA A 448 -1.90 1.48 -24.87
C ALA A 448 -3.41 1.73 -25.03
N SER A 449 -4.26 1.00 -24.29
CA SER A 449 -5.71 1.20 -24.32
C SER A 449 -6.11 2.58 -23.81
N GLU A 450 -5.42 3.09 -22.78
CA GLU A 450 -5.62 4.44 -22.27
C GLU A 450 -5.25 5.49 -23.33
N LEU A 451 -4.11 5.32 -24.01
CA LEU A 451 -3.70 6.18 -25.13
C LEU A 451 -4.73 6.21 -26.27
N LEU A 452 -5.37 5.06 -26.58
CA LEU A 452 -6.40 4.97 -27.63
C LEU A 452 -7.68 5.76 -27.29
N THR A 453 -7.96 5.96 -26.01
CA THR A 453 -9.13 6.71 -25.54
C THR A 453 -8.83 8.19 -25.25
N THR A 454 -7.57 8.61 -25.37
CA THR A 454 -7.14 9.98 -25.10
C THR A 454 -7.17 10.83 -26.37
N ASP A 455 -7.71 12.06 -26.26
CA ASP A 455 -7.75 13.02 -27.36
C ASP A 455 -6.39 13.73 -27.51
N CYS A 456 -5.49 13.14 -28.31
CA CYS A 456 -4.17 13.69 -28.61
C CYS A 456 -3.62 13.23 -29.97
N GLY A 457 -2.93 14.14 -30.68
CA GLY A 457 -2.64 14.01 -32.12
C GLY A 457 -1.78 12.81 -32.55
N ASP A 458 -0.89 12.30 -31.69
CA ASP A 458 0.01 11.18 -32.01
C ASP A 458 -0.23 9.91 -31.16
N CYS A 459 -1.23 9.94 -30.27
CA CYS A 459 -1.44 8.88 -29.29
C CYS A 459 -1.85 7.53 -29.89
N HIS A 460 -2.56 7.53 -31.02
CA HIS A 460 -2.93 6.29 -31.71
C HIS A 460 -1.72 5.57 -32.31
N ARG A 461 -0.73 6.31 -32.84
CA ARG A 461 0.51 5.71 -33.37
C ARG A 461 1.38 5.16 -32.26
N GLU A 462 1.46 5.86 -31.13
CA GLU A 462 2.22 5.39 -29.97
C GLU A 462 1.58 4.14 -29.35
N ALA A 463 0.24 4.13 -29.20
CA ALA A 463 -0.50 2.95 -28.78
C ALA A 463 -0.25 1.77 -29.72
N LEU A 464 -0.27 1.98 -31.04
CA LEU A 464 0.05 0.95 -32.03
C LEU A 464 1.47 0.42 -31.85
N ARG A 465 2.46 1.29 -31.63
CA ARG A 465 3.86 0.91 -31.37
C ARG A 465 4.00 0.05 -30.12
N LEU A 466 3.31 0.41 -29.04
CA LEU A 466 3.29 -0.37 -27.80
C LEU A 466 2.63 -1.74 -28.02
N LEU A 467 1.46 -1.78 -28.64
CA LEU A 467 0.71 -3.02 -28.88
C LEU A 467 1.43 -3.97 -29.84
N GLN A 468 2.24 -3.46 -30.76
CA GLN A 468 3.10 -4.29 -31.60
C GLN A 468 4.14 -5.10 -30.80
N THR A 469 4.61 -4.59 -29.65
CA THR A 469 5.56 -5.32 -28.79
C THR A 469 4.93 -6.54 -28.12
N VAL A 470 3.60 -6.53 -27.95
CA VAL A 470 2.80 -7.58 -27.30
C VAL A 470 1.82 -8.25 -28.27
N ARG A 471 2.05 -8.14 -29.59
CA ARG A 471 1.15 -8.64 -30.65
C ARG A 471 0.87 -10.15 -30.63
N ASN A 472 1.70 -10.91 -29.94
CA ASN A 472 1.54 -12.36 -29.79
C ASN A 472 0.65 -12.72 -28.58
N ASP A 473 0.36 -11.77 -27.69
CA ASP A 473 -0.60 -11.97 -26.61
C ASP A 473 -2.01 -11.88 -27.19
N GLU A 474 -2.83 -12.91 -26.92
CA GLU A 474 -4.21 -12.98 -27.41
C GLU A 474 -5.08 -11.88 -26.82
N ARG A 475 -4.78 -11.43 -25.60
CA ARG A 475 -5.52 -10.35 -24.90
C ARG A 475 -5.28 -8.99 -25.57
N ALA A 476 -4.16 -8.82 -26.28
CA ALA A 476 -3.81 -7.58 -26.98
C ALA A 476 -4.63 -7.37 -28.25
N GLN A 477 -5.22 -8.41 -28.84
CA GLN A 477 -5.80 -8.35 -30.19
C GLN A 477 -6.93 -7.33 -30.34
N ASN A 478 -7.79 -7.15 -29.33
CA ASN A 478 -8.85 -6.13 -29.38
C ASN A 478 -8.28 -4.69 -29.38
N ALA A 479 -7.30 -4.44 -28.51
CA ALA A 479 -6.64 -3.13 -28.43
C ALA A 479 -5.81 -2.86 -29.70
N LEU A 480 -5.10 -3.87 -30.21
CA LEU A 480 -4.34 -3.80 -31.46
C LEU A 480 -5.25 -3.49 -32.66
N GLY A 481 -6.40 -4.17 -32.75
CA GLY A 481 -7.40 -3.89 -33.77
C GLY A 481 -7.91 -2.45 -33.71
N THR A 482 -8.17 -1.95 -32.50
CA THR A 482 -8.58 -0.55 -32.30
C THR A 482 -7.50 0.44 -32.75
N ALA A 483 -6.24 0.19 -32.37
CA ALA A 483 -5.12 1.05 -32.77
C ALA A 483 -4.92 1.07 -34.30
N LEU A 484 -4.96 -0.10 -34.94
CA LEU A 484 -4.87 -0.24 -36.39
C LEU A 484 -6.00 0.50 -37.09
N TRP A 485 -7.23 0.38 -36.59
CA TRP A 485 -8.39 1.07 -37.15
C TRP A 485 -8.24 2.59 -37.11
N LEU A 486 -7.87 3.13 -35.94
CA LEU A 486 -7.67 4.57 -35.73
C LEU A 486 -6.48 5.12 -36.53
N CYS A 487 -5.48 4.28 -36.84
CA CYS A 487 -4.37 4.63 -37.73
C CYS A 487 -4.66 4.41 -39.22
N GLY A 488 -5.85 3.92 -39.60
CA GLY A 488 -6.26 3.74 -41.00
C GLY A 488 -5.98 2.36 -41.61
N HIS A 489 -5.44 1.41 -40.84
CA HIS A 489 -5.16 0.04 -41.26
C HIS A 489 -6.40 -0.86 -41.09
N LYS A 490 -7.44 -0.61 -41.89
CA LYS A 490 -8.78 -1.19 -41.70
C LYS A 490 -8.85 -2.73 -41.82
N GLU A 491 -8.21 -3.32 -42.82
CA GLU A 491 -8.23 -4.78 -43.02
C GLU A 491 -7.52 -5.52 -41.88
N GLU A 492 -6.34 -5.05 -41.48
CA GLU A 492 -5.57 -5.61 -40.37
C GLU A 492 -6.31 -5.46 -39.04
N ALA A 493 -7.02 -4.35 -38.85
CA ALA A 493 -7.87 -4.14 -37.68
C ALA A 493 -9.00 -5.17 -37.59
N LEU A 494 -9.69 -5.43 -38.70
CA LEU A 494 -10.77 -6.42 -38.75
C LEU A 494 -10.27 -7.84 -38.46
N ASP A 495 -9.08 -8.22 -38.94
CA ASP A 495 -8.48 -9.50 -38.59
C ASP A 495 -8.21 -9.63 -37.08
N CYS A 496 -7.61 -8.59 -36.48
CA CYS A 496 -7.35 -8.56 -35.04
C CYS A 496 -8.64 -8.68 -34.21
N PHE A 497 -9.71 -7.97 -34.61
CA PHE A 497 -10.98 -8.07 -33.91
C PHE A 497 -11.63 -9.46 -34.07
N ARG A 498 -11.57 -10.08 -35.26
CA ARG A 498 -12.09 -11.44 -35.48
C ARG A 498 -11.35 -12.46 -34.61
N ARG A 499 -10.02 -12.36 -34.52
CA ARG A 499 -9.20 -13.21 -33.65
C ARG A 499 -9.56 -13.03 -32.17
N ALA A 500 -9.69 -11.78 -31.72
CA ALA A 500 -10.09 -11.48 -30.34
C ALA A 500 -11.50 -12.01 -30.01
N ALA A 501 -12.45 -11.85 -30.93
CA ALA A 501 -13.82 -12.34 -30.77
C ALA A 501 -13.89 -13.87 -30.74
N ALA A 502 -13.11 -14.56 -31.59
CA ALA A 502 -12.99 -16.03 -31.58
C ALA A 502 -12.44 -16.56 -30.24
N ASN A 503 -11.59 -15.78 -29.57
CA ASN A 503 -11.06 -16.09 -28.23
C ASN A 503 -11.99 -15.61 -27.08
N GLY A 504 -13.24 -15.24 -27.39
CA GLY A 504 -14.26 -14.91 -26.38
C GLY A 504 -14.22 -13.46 -25.86
N ASN A 505 -13.49 -12.55 -26.50
CA ASN A 505 -13.47 -11.14 -26.09
C ASN A 505 -14.77 -10.44 -26.48
N ALA A 506 -15.62 -10.12 -25.49
CA ALA A 506 -16.91 -9.48 -25.70
C ALA A 506 -16.82 -8.05 -26.29
N ASP A 507 -15.75 -7.32 -25.99
CA ASP A 507 -15.55 -5.97 -26.54
C ASP A 507 -15.14 -6.01 -28.00
N ALA A 508 -14.36 -7.01 -28.42
CA ALA A 508 -14.06 -7.24 -29.82
C ALA A 508 -15.30 -7.53 -30.66
N VAL A 509 -16.26 -8.29 -30.10
CA VAL A 509 -17.58 -8.52 -30.74
C VAL A 509 -18.34 -7.20 -30.90
N LYS A 510 -18.35 -6.33 -29.88
CA LYS A 510 -18.99 -5.01 -29.97
C LYS A 510 -18.31 -4.13 -31.03
N ASN A 511 -16.97 -4.13 -31.08
CA ASN A 511 -16.20 -3.38 -32.06
C ASN A 511 -16.47 -3.87 -33.47
N LEU A 512 -16.46 -5.19 -33.72
CA LEU A 512 -16.86 -5.76 -35.02
C LEU A 512 -18.25 -5.32 -35.43
N ASN A 513 -19.24 -5.47 -34.54
CA ASN A 513 -20.63 -5.12 -34.83
C ASN A 513 -20.79 -3.62 -35.13
N ALA A 514 -20.05 -2.75 -34.44
CA ALA A 514 -20.06 -1.31 -34.72
C ALA A 514 -19.52 -1.02 -36.12
N LEU A 515 -18.49 -1.75 -36.57
CA LEU A 515 -17.81 -1.53 -37.84
C LEU A 515 -18.48 -2.21 -39.04
N THR A 516 -19.16 -3.34 -38.84
CA THR A 516 -19.85 -4.08 -39.93
C THR A 516 -21.25 -3.56 -40.21
N ASN A 517 -21.90 -2.89 -39.26
CA ASN A 517 -23.22 -2.26 -39.45
C ASN A 517 -23.13 -0.87 -40.13
N GLU A 518 -21.93 -0.43 -40.52
CA GLU A 518 -21.66 0.85 -41.21
C GLU A 518 -21.45 0.71 -42.72
N ASN A 519 -21.53 -0.52 -43.28
CA ASN A 519 -21.43 -0.79 -44.72
C ASN A 519 -22.78 -0.93 -45.41
#